data_AF-A0A7S3L8G1-F1
#
_entry.id   AF-A0A7S3L8G1-F1
#
_cell.length_a   1.000
_cell.length_b   1.000
_cell.length_c   1.000
_cell.angle_alpha   90.00
_cell.angle_beta   90.00
_cell.angle_gamma   90.00
#
_symmetry.space_group_name_H-M   'P 1'
#
loop_
_entity.id
_entity.type
_entity.pdbx_description
1 polymer ?
#
loop_
_entity_poly.entity_id
_entity_poly.type
_entity_poly.pdbx_seq_one_letter_code
_entity_poly.pdbx_strand_id
1 'polypeptide(L)'
;RFSPNNLPATFIIIIMTAGNQSEARWSGLETPGMMEAKCSLLLQEEVPYDAKIKALPKQRVLVYQDKGFSPEASTAEDNFYVDFKGATILQLEPGMIVQHKTMPVTLTVGGRCIFTAENYQDFRVMMRTKEQSEEMDIQPNGTFDWPDVSSLLVCPCCGKRGPIPQANSRKVQEYWMVFYPLLQVTHVKGSQMTLGTRTICRLTCLDCMDDILEGLTVTIQPGGSRTTRDRGTRLCFTLPAADVLAEAGSASFLEDGPPRPETHPHVDDILDAWTLYNLWEHSGAWEALQNDYRLVLARSMHPDAHNDASNNKDEVPRLKGRMGKPCGNTACEKVHGRPDSEGEMVRLAIKCRDCLSENYCSKACREAHRDQHQPECVRKQRDREERREKKARRVKCDTCEKKFPYTKMKKCSRCRKAHYCSVECQ
;
A
#
# COMPACT_ATOMS: atom_id res chain seq x y z
N ARG A 1 -0.79 -68.04 -30.73
CA ARG A 1 0.26 -67.98 -29.69
C ARG A 1 0.26 -66.56 -29.14
N PHE A 2 -0.04 -66.45 -27.85
CA PHE A 2 0.13 -65.33 -26.91
C PHE A 2 -0.36 -63.90 -27.23
N SER A 3 -0.93 -63.34 -26.16
CA SER A 3 -1.59 -62.05 -25.98
C SER A 3 -0.57 -61.00 -25.46
N PRO A 4 -0.95 -59.91 -24.79
CA PRO A 4 -0.95 -58.55 -25.33
C PRO A 4 0.05 -57.61 -24.62
N ASN A 5 0.45 -56.50 -25.25
CA ASN A 5 1.03 -55.35 -24.56
C ASN A 5 0.30 -54.09 -25.02
N ASN A 6 -0.90 -53.88 -24.47
CA ASN A 6 -1.58 -52.60 -24.48
C ASN A 6 -1.13 -51.83 -23.23
N LEU A 7 -0.23 -50.87 -23.40
CA LEU A 7 -0.09 -49.77 -22.45
C LEU A 7 -1.13 -48.70 -22.84
N PRO A 8 -2.00 -48.24 -21.93
CA PRO A 8 -2.80 -47.06 -22.20
C PRO A 8 -1.87 -45.84 -22.22
N ALA A 9 -1.91 -45.08 -23.31
CA ALA A 9 -1.40 -43.73 -23.33
C ALA A 9 -2.26 -42.89 -22.37
N THR A 10 -1.80 -42.74 -21.14
CA THR A 10 -2.35 -41.78 -20.19
C THR A 10 -2.09 -40.39 -20.73
N PHE A 11 -3.08 -39.82 -21.40
CA PHE A 11 -3.14 -38.38 -21.59
C PHE A 11 -3.33 -37.76 -20.21
N ILE A 12 -2.22 -37.31 -19.61
CA ILE A 12 -2.29 -36.35 -18.50
C ILE A 12 -2.74 -35.04 -19.14
N ILE A 13 -4.06 -34.85 -19.20
CA ILE A 13 -4.61 -33.51 -19.27
C ILE A 13 -4.26 -32.89 -17.92
N ILE A 14 -3.18 -32.11 -17.88
CA ILE A 14 -2.97 -31.15 -16.81
C ILE A 14 -4.08 -30.12 -16.99
N ILE A 15 -5.25 -30.41 -16.42
CA ILE A 15 -6.19 -29.38 -16.07
C ILE A 15 -5.43 -28.57 -15.04
N MET A 16 -4.87 -27.43 -15.45
CA MET A 16 -4.51 -26.39 -14.51
C MET A 16 -5.82 -25.97 -13.86
N THR A 17 -6.18 -26.67 -12.78
CA THR A 17 -7.11 -26.15 -11.80
C THR A 17 -6.43 -24.88 -11.31
N ALA A 18 -6.82 -23.74 -11.88
CA ALA A 18 -6.75 -22.47 -11.18
C ALA A 18 -7.32 -22.76 -9.80
N GLY A 19 -6.43 -22.87 -8.81
CA GLY A 19 -6.82 -23.23 -7.47
C GLY A 19 -7.95 -22.29 -7.06
N ASN A 20 -9.02 -22.87 -6.53
CA ASN A 20 -9.94 -22.18 -5.64
C ASN A 20 -9.10 -21.42 -4.60
N GLN A 21 -8.73 -20.17 -4.87
CA GLN A 21 -8.44 -19.20 -3.81
C GLN A 21 -9.80 -18.77 -3.25
N SER A 22 -10.50 -19.72 -2.64
CA SER A 22 -11.63 -19.39 -1.79
C SER A 22 -11.05 -18.77 -0.52
N GLU A 23 -11.30 -17.48 -0.32
CA GLU A 23 -11.43 -16.87 1.01
C GLU A 23 -10.32 -17.21 2.04
N ALA A 24 -9.04 -17.23 1.64
CA ALA A 24 -7.97 -17.46 2.59
C ALA A 24 -7.82 -16.23 3.50
N ARG A 25 -8.53 -16.26 4.62
CA ARG A 25 -8.50 -15.22 5.67
C ARG A 25 -7.10 -15.03 6.28
N TRP A 26 -6.26 -16.06 6.18
CA TRP A 26 -4.99 -16.19 6.87
C TRP A 26 -3.90 -16.61 5.88
N SER A 27 -2.69 -16.07 6.06
CA SER A 27 -1.50 -16.49 5.31
C SER A 27 -0.91 -17.81 5.80
N GLY A 28 -1.26 -18.23 7.02
CA GLY A 28 -0.64 -19.37 7.71
C GLY A 28 0.65 -19.00 8.44
N LEU A 29 1.01 -17.71 8.48
CA LEU A 29 2.15 -17.17 9.23
C LEU A 29 1.70 -16.29 10.41
N GLU A 30 0.39 -16.16 10.64
CA GLU A 30 -0.16 -15.47 11.79
C GLU A 30 0.17 -16.21 13.09
N THR A 31 0.56 -15.47 14.13
CA THR A 31 0.78 -16.07 15.44
C THR A 31 -0.56 -16.28 16.16
N PRO A 32 -0.63 -17.16 17.19
CA PRO A 32 -1.87 -17.40 17.92
C PRO A 32 -2.52 -16.12 18.45
N GLY A 33 -1.72 -15.21 19.01
CA GLY A 33 -2.21 -13.93 19.52
C GLY A 33 -2.70 -12.97 18.43
N MET A 34 -2.18 -13.07 17.19
CA MET A 34 -2.70 -12.31 16.06
C MET A 34 -4.05 -12.86 15.60
N MET A 35 -4.19 -14.18 15.54
CA MET A 35 -5.46 -14.82 15.19
C MET A 35 -6.56 -14.50 16.22
N GLU A 36 -6.22 -14.50 17.52
CA GLU A 36 -7.09 -14.05 18.61
C GLU A 36 -7.52 -12.59 18.43
N ALA A 37 -6.57 -11.71 18.11
CA ALA A 37 -6.83 -10.30 17.78
C ALA A 37 -7.59 -10.11 16.45
N LYS A 38 -7.84 -11.17 15.68
CA LYS A 38 -8.34 -11.13 14.30
C LYS A 38 -7.44 -10.30 13.37
N CYS A 39 -6.15 -10.15 13.66
CA CYS A 39 -5.18 -9.44 12.83
C CYS A 39 -4.59 -10.38 11.78
N SER A 40 -4.80 -10.10 10.50
CA SER A 40 -4.30 -10.93 9.39
C SER A 40 -3.15 -10.25 8.65
N LEU A 41 -2.24 -11.08 8.12
CA LEU A 41 -1.17 -10.64 7.23
C LEU A 41 -1.64 -10.44 5.79
N LEU A 42 -2.87 -10.85 5.47
CA LEU A 42 -3.50 -10.67 4.17
C LEU A 42 -4.57 -9.57 4.22
N LEU A 43 -4.69 -8.85 3.12
CA LEU A 43 -5.77 -7.90 2.88
C LEU A 43 -7.04 -8.67 2.53
N GLN A 44 -8.18 -8.08 2.90
CA GLN A 44 -9.48 -8.63 2.56
C GLN A 44 -9.89 -8.16 1.16
N GLU A 45 -10.10 -9.08 0.22
CA GLU A 45 -10.45 -8.76 -1.17
C GLU A 45 -11.73 -7.93 -1.31
N GLU A 46 -12.68 -8.11 -0.40
CA GLU A 46 -13.98 -7.42 -0.41
C GLU A 46 -13.93 -6.01 0.19
N VAL A 47 -12.82 -5.63 0.82
CA VAL A 47 -12.69 -4.34 1.51
C VAL A 47 -12.16 -3.29 0.53
N PRO A 48 -12.94 -2.23 0.23
CA PRO A 48 -12.45 -1.14 -0.59
C PRO A 48 -11.42 -0.33 0.20
N TYR A 49 -10.39 0.18 -0.48
CA TYR A 49 -9.39 1.07 0.09
C TYR A 49 -9.54 2.49 -0.45
N ASP A 50 -9.29 3.49 0.40
CA ASP A 50 -9.20 4.90 0.04
C ASP A 50 -7.75 5.36 0.15
N ALA A 51 -7.22 5.97 -0.92
CA ALA A 51 -5.89 6.56 -0.91
C ALA A 51 -5.90 7.97 -0.30
N LYS A 52 -5.16 8.20 0.78
CA LYS A 52 -5.05 9.50 1.45
C LYS A 52 -3.59 9.95 1.54
N ILE A 53 -3.36 11.23 1.28
CA ILE A 53 -2.13 11.90 1.73
C ILE A 53 -2.39 12.36 3.16
N LYS A 54 -1.56 11.92 4.09
CA LYS A 54 -1.63 12.34 5.49
C LYS A 54 -0.36 13.09 5.83
N ALA A 55 -0.52 14.29 6.38
CA ALA A 55 0.59 14.97 7.02
C ALA A 55 0.93 14.21 8.30
N LEU A 56 2.22 13.92 8.49
CA LEU A 56 2.70 13.43 9.76
C LEU A 56 2.48 14.51 10.83
N PRO A 57 2.12 14.13 12.06
CA PRO A 57 1.86 15.09 13.12
C PRO A 57 3.09 15.97 13.35
N LYS A 58 2.87 17.25 13.69
CA LYS A 58 3.92 18.17 14.16
C LYS A 58 4.35 17.76 15.57
N GLN A 59 4.96 16.60 15.67
CA GLN A 59 5.42 16.00 16.90
C GLN A 59 6.92 15.88 16.82
N ARG A 60 7.59 16.36 17.87
CA ARG A 60 8.98 16.00 18.13
C ARG A 60 8.99 14.57 18.64
N VAL A 61 9.52 13.69 17.81
CA VAL A 61 9.67 12.28 18.14
C VAL A 61 11.10 12.05 18.62
N LEU A 62 11.25 11.30 19.71
CA LEU A 62 12.55 10.92 20.26
C LEU A 62 12.94 9.59 19.65
N VAL A 63 13.85 9.61 18.69
CA VAL A 63 14.29 8.36 18.04
C VAL A 63 15.34 7.70 18.92
N TYR A 64 15.00 6.56 19.48
CA TYR A 64 15.98 5.67 20.13
C TYR A 64 16.74 4.94 19.03
N GLN A 65 18.04 5.22 18.88
CA GLN A 65 18.88 4.35 18.07
C GLN A 65 19.06 3.03 18.80
N ASP A 66 18.56 1.95 18.21
CA ASP A 66 18.81 0.60 18.66
C ASP A 66 20.28 0.25 18.36
N LYS A 67 21.20 0.79 19.18
CA LYS A 67 22.58 0.32 19.23
C LYS A 67 22.51 -1.02 19.94
N GLY A 68 22.68 -2.12 19.19
CA GLY A 68 22.62 -3.49 19.69
C GLY A 68 22.97 -3.58 21.18
N PHE A 69 22.01 -4.05 21.97
CA PHE A 69 21.93 -3.94 23.43
C PHE A 69 23.29 -4.01 24.14
N SER A 70 23.87 -2.86 24.47
CA SER A 70 25.08 -2.74 25.29
C SER A 70 24.75 -1.87 26.51
N PRO A 71 24.29 -2.48 27.62
CA PRO A 71 23.66 -1.76 28.74
C PRO A 71 24.61 -0.83 29.51
N GLU A 72 25.90 -0.85 29.21
CA GLU A 72 26.92 -0.03 29.87
C GLU A 72 27.22 1.30 29.13
N ALA A 73 26.67 1.50 27.93
CA ALA A 73 27.03 2.64 27.06
C ALA A 73 25.89 3.65 26.79
N SER A 74 24.69 3.47 27.33
CA SER A 74 23.58 4.39 27.07
C SER A 74 23.65 5.65 27.96
N THR A 75 24.55 6.56 27.63
CA THR A 75 24.36 7.97 28.06
C THR A 75 23.21 8.56 27.24
N ALA A 76 22.35 9.36 27.88
CA ALA A 76 21.15 9.95 27.28
C ALA A 76 21.44 10.97 26.15
N GLU A 77 22.69 11.10 25.69
CA GLU A 77 23.18 12.14 24.79
C GLU A 77 22.98 11.82 23.29
N ASP A 78 22.62 10.58 22.92
CA ASP A 78 22.53 10.15 21.52
C ASP A 78 21.11 10.15 20.92
N ASN A 79 20.09 10.54 21.69
CA ASN A 79 18.75 10.68 21.15
C ASN A 79 18.61 12.01 20.39
N PHE A 80 18.05 11.97 19.18
CA PHE A 80 17.78 13.19 18.41
C PHE A 80 16.28 13.38 18.22
N TYR A 81 15.90 14.66 18.09
CA TYR A 81 14.52 15.06 17.84
C TYR A 81 14.30 15.25 16.34
N VAL A 82 13.29 14.57 15.81
CA VAL A 82 12.81 14.80 14.44
C VAL A 82 11.51 15.61 14.50
N ASP A 83 11.43 16.69 13.73
CA ASP A 83 10.18 17.44 13.52
C ASP A 83 9.64 17.08 12.13
N PHE A 84 8.48 16.43 12.10
CA PHE A 84 7.79 16.03 10.87
C PHE A 84 6.93 17.13 10.26
N LYS A 85 7.12 18.39 10.66
CA LYS A 85 6.38 19.52 10.11
C LYS A 85 6.52 19.59 8.58
N GLY A 86 5.42 19.28 7.90
CA GLY A 86 5.33 19.33 6.44
C GLY A 86 5.40 17.96 5.81
N ALA A 87 6.03 16.97 6.46
CA ALA A 87 6.15 15.61 5.95
C ALA A 87 4.79 14.98 5.66
N THR A 88 4.67 14.31 4.51
CA THR A 88 3.44 13.61 4.13
C THR A 88 3.69 12.17 3.71
N ILE A 89 2.72 11.31 4.01
CA ILE A 89 2.72 9.91 3.58
C ILE A 89 1.51 9.63 2.68
N LEU A 90 1.68 8.69 1.75
CA LEU A 90 0.54 8.04 1.11
C LEU A 90 0.11 6.85 1.95
N GLN A 91 -1.12 6.90 2.47
CA GLN A 91 -1.73 5.81 3.23
C GLN A 91 -2.99 5.32 2.52
N LEU A 92 -3.12 4.00 2.39
CA LEU A 92 -4.34 3.35 1.95
C LEU A 92 -5.11 2.93 3.19
N GLU A 93 -6.32 3.45 3.33
CA GLU A 93 -7.18 3.19 4.48
C GLU A 93 -8.36 2.30 4.06
N PRO A 94 -8.69 1.26 4.83
CA PRO A 94 -9.83 0.40 4.53
C PRO A 94 -11.14 1.16 4.75
N GLY A 95 -12.13 0.90 3.89
CA GLY A 95 -13.44 1.52 3.96
C GLY A 95 -14.21 1.11 5.23
N MET A 96 -14.80 2.08 5.92
CA MET A 96 -15.49 1.87 7.20
C MET A 96 -16.88 1.24 7.09
N ILE A 97 -17.43 1.12 5.88
CA ILE A 97 -18.84 0.76 5.65
C ILE A 97 -19.03 -0.77 5.50
N VAL A 98 -17.94 -1.52 5.31
CA VAL A 98 -17.99 -2.97 5.08
C VAL A 98 -17.77 -3.72 6.39
N GLN A 99 -18.50 -4.82 6.60
CA GLN A 99 -18.25 -5.72 7.72
C GLN A 99 -16.93 -6.47 7.47
N HIS A 100 -15.94 -6.20 8.31
CA HIS A 100 -14.60 -6.77 8.16
C HIS A 100 -14.53 -8.18 8.79
N LYS A 101 -14.02 -9.17 8.05
CA LYS A 101 -13.75 -10.54 8.52
C LYS A 101 -12.54 -10.57 9.47
N THR A 102 -11.54 -9.73 9.21
CA THR A 102 -10.35 -9.49 10.05
C THR A 102 -10.31 -8.03 10.45
N MET A 103 -9.41 -7.66 11.35
CA MET A 103 -9.22 -6.27 11.72
C MET A 103 -8.86 -5.42 10.50
N PRO A 104 -9.51 -4.27 10.29
CA PRO A 104 -9.12 -3.34 9.24
C PRO A 104 -7.72 -2.80 9.52
N VAL A 105 -6.87 -2.85 8.50
CA VAL A 105 -5.46 -2.47 8.57
C VAL A 105 -5.15 -1.47 7.47
N THR A 106 -4.41 -0.42 7.84
CA THR A 106 -3.94 0.59 6.91
C THR A 106 -2.63 0.14 6.27
N LEU A 107 -2.40 0.61 5.04
CA LEU A 107 -1.13 0.40 4.33
C LEU A 107 -0.45 1.75 4.16
N THR A 108 0.69 1.94 4.80
CA THR A 108 1.51 3.12 4.51
C THR A 108 2.53 2.76 3.43
N VAL A 109 2.53 3.49 2.32
CA VAL A 109 3.43 3.20 1.20
C VAL A 109 4.82 3.75 1.52
N GLY A 110 5.82 2.88 1.58
CA GLY A 110 7.20 3.27 1.84
C GLY A 110 7.94 3.71 0.58
N GLY A 111 7.83 2.92 -0.49
CA GLY A 111 8.55 3.17 -1.74
C GLY A 111 8.82 1.90 -2.54
N ARG A 112 9.38 2.06 -3.73
CA ARG A 112 9.88 0.92 -4.51
C ARG A 112 11.23 0.50 -3.99
N CYS A 113 11.46 -0.81 -3.91
CA CYS A 113 12.72 -1.34 -3.45
C CYS A 113 13.15 -2.61 -4.21
N ILE A 114 14.44 -2.91 -4.10
CA ILE A 114 15.05 -4.17 -4.49
C ILE A 114 15.32 -4.98 -3.21
N PHE A 115 15.04 -6.28 -3.28
CA PHE A 115 15.29 -7.19 -2.17
C PHE A 115 16.46 -8.14 -2.50
N THR A 116 17.60 -7.95 -1.83
CA THR A 116 18.82 -8.72 -2.07
C THR A 116 19.06 -9.81 -1.01
N ALA A 117 20.05 -10.67 -1.26
CA ALA A 117 20.45 -11.72 -0.31
C ALA A 117 21.04 -11.15 0.99
N GLU A 118 21.69 -9.98 0.92
CA GLU A 118 22.21 -9.26 2.09
C GLU A 118 21.05 -8.77 2.94
N ASN A 119 20.09 -8.06 2.33
CA ASN A 119 18.89 -7.58 3.02
C ASN A 119 18.15 -8.73 3.71
N TYR A 120 18.04 -9.89 3.05
CA TYR A 120 17.36 -11.04 3.65
C TYR A 120 18.01 -11.47 4.97
N GLN A 121 19.33 -11.41 5.11
CA GLN A 121 20.00 -11.71 6.37
C GLN A 121 19.71 -10.64 7.42
N ASP A 122 19.76 -9.36 7.05
CA ASP A 122 19.46 -8.26 7.97
C ASP A 122 18.01 -8.34 8.49
N PHE A 123 17.06 -8.58 7.59
CA PHE A 123 15.65 -8.79 7.94
C PHE A 123 15.43 -10.08 8.73
N ARG A 124 16.22 -11.13 8.51
CA ARG A 124 16.15 -12.36 9.32
C ARG A 124 16.55 -12.09 10.77
N VAL A 125 17.57 -11.26 11.00
CA VAL A 125 17.94 -10.82 12.35
C VAL A 125 16.85 -9.92 12.92
N MET A 126 16.42 -8.89 12.19
CA MET A 126 15.48 -7.89 12.70
C MET A 126 14.07 -8.43 12.94
N MET A 127 13.60 -9.36 12.10
CA MET A 127 12.27 -9.97 12.21
C MET A 127 12.31 -11.36 12.83
N ARG A 128 13.36 -11.72 13.58
CA ARG A 128 13.46 -13.02 14.25
C ARG A 128 12.30 -13.25 15.23
N THR A 129 11.87 -14.51 15.33
CA THR A 129 10.98 -14.98 16.41
C THR A 129 11.75 -15.08 17.74
N LYS A 130 11.04 -15.35 18.85
CA LYS A 130 11.70 -15.64 20.13
C LYS A 130 12.57 -16.89 20.05
N GLU A 131 12.04 -17.96 19.48
CA GLU A 131 12.78 -19.21 19.26
C GLU A 131 14.05 -18.97 18.43
N GLN A 132 13.95 -18.20 17.34
CA GLN A 132 15.12 -17.83 16.53
C GLN A 132 16.10 -16.94 17.30
N SER A 133 15.64 -16.14 18.25
CA SER A 133 16.52 -15.34 19.11
C SER A 133 17.34 -16.23 20.03
N GLU A 134 16.70 -17.25 20.62
CA GLU A 134 17.37 -18.26 21.46
C GLU A 134 18.39 -19.07 20.66
N GLU A 135 18.03 -19.52 19.44
CA GLU A 135 18.95 -20.23 18.55
C GLU A 135 20.18 -19.39 18.15
N MET A 136 20.01 -18.07 18.05
CA MET A 136 21.05 -17.12 17.65
C MET A 136 21.84 -16.55 18.83
N ASP A 137 21.53 -16.95 20.07
CA ASP A 137 22.12 -16.42 21.30
C ASP A 137 22.03 -14.89 21.40
N ILE A 138 20.88 -14.34 21.01
CA ILE A 138 20.57 -12.90 21.08
C ILE A 138 19.25 -12.68 21.81
N GLN A 139 19.09 -11.51 22.43
CA GLN A 139 17.85 -11.20 23.14
C GLN A 139 16.64 -11.16 22.19
N PRO A 140 15.43 -11.51 22.65
CA PRO A 140 14.22 -11.44 21.84
C PRO A 140 13.82 -9.99 21.53
N ASN A 141 13.12 -9.79 20.40
CA ASN A 141 12.58 -8.49 19.95
C ASN A 141 11.36 -8.01 20.78
N GLY A 142 11.42 -8.17 22.10
CA GLY A 142 10.34 -7.86 23.03
C GLY A 142 9.55 -9.08 23.50
N THR A 143 8.44 -8.81 24.17
CA THR A 143 7.64 -9.82 24.91
C THR A 143 6.57 -10.51 24.06
N PHE A 144 6.30 -10.02 22.85
CA PHE A 144 5.28 -10.56 21.94
C PHE A 144 5.90 -11.47 20.88
N ASP A 145 5.15 -12.48 20.44
CA ASP A 145 5.57 -13.41 19.39
C ASP A 145 5.20 -12.86 18.02
N TRP A 146 6.11 -12.08 17.45
CA TRP A 146 5.94 -11.49 16.13
C TRP A 146 6.27 -12.49 15.01
N PRO A 147 5.63 -12.35 13.83
CA PRO A 147 5.91 -13.22 12.70
C PRO A 147 7.33 -12.99 12.16
N ASP A 148 7.90 -14.04 11.58
CA ASP A 148 9.29 -14.08 11.13
C ASP A 148 9.53 -13.33 9.80
N VAL A 149 10.76 -13.40 9.28
CA VAL A 149 11.12 -12.88 7.95
C VAL A 149 10.33 -13.53 6.79
N SER A 150 9.78 -14.73 6.97
CA SER A 150 8.91 -15.33 5.95
C SER A 150 7.67 -14.48 5.72
N SER A 151 7.21 -13.77 6.74
CA SER A 151 6.08 -12.86 6.64
C SER A 151 6.39 -11.67 5.71
N LEU A 152 7.59 -11.07 5.79
CA LEU A 152 8.04 -9.99 4.89
C LEU A 152 7.90 -10.39 3.40
N LEU A 153 8.18 -11.65 3.09
CA LEU A 153 8.14 -12.19 1.73
C LEU A 153 6.73 -12.49 1.20
N VAL A 154 5.71 -12.54 2.07
CA VAL A 154 4.33 -12.83 1.64
C VAL A 154 3.67 -11.53 1.20
N CYS A 155 3.27 -11.47 -0.07
CA CYS A 155 2.51 -10.34 -0.58
C CYS A 155 1.17 -10.24 0.15
N PRO A 156 0.86 -9.10 0.80
CA PRO A 156 -0.37 -8.96 1.59
C PRO A 156 -1.63 -9.04 0.71
N CYS A 157 -1.52 -8.80 -0.59
CA CYS A 157 -2.66 -8.76 -1.50
C CYS A 157 -3.01 -10.14 -2.06
N CYS A 158 -2.01 -10.87 -2.58
CA CYS A 158 -2.26 -12.14 -3.27
C CYS A 158 -1.82 -13.38 -2.48
N GLY A 159 -1.23 -13.20 -1.30
CA GLY A 159 -0.71 -14.27 -0.45
C GLY A 159 0.49 -15.03 -1.02
N LYS A 160 0.96 -14.69 -2.23
CA LYS A 160 2.11 -15.35 -2.84
C LYS A 160 3.38 -14.96 -2.10
N ARG A 161 4.19 -15.97 -1.78
CA ARG A 161 5.51 -15.80 -1.19
C ARG A 161 6.53 -15.49 -2.29
N GLY A 162 7.25 -14.39 -2.14
CA GLY A 162 8.41 -14.06 -2.97
C GLY A 162 9.55 -15.07 -2.76
N PRO A 163 10.40 -15.31 -3.77
CA PRO A 163 11.54 -16.19 -3.62
C PRO A 163 12.56 -15.60 -2.64
N ILE A 164 13.23 -16.47 -1.89
CA ILE A 164 14.39 -16.06 -1.09
C ILE A 164 15.52 -15.69 -2.06
N PRO A 165 16.06 -14.46 -2.00
CA PRO A 165 17.12 -14.03 -2.90
C PRO A 165 18.39 -14.84 -2.66
N GLN A 166 19.02 -15.29 -3.75
CA GLN A 166 20.30 -16.00 -3.71
C GLN A 166 21.44 -15.04 -4.08
N ALA A 167 22.59 -15.16 -3.41
CA ALA A 167 23.74 -14.27 -3.60
C ALA A 167 24.22 -14.19 -5.07
N ASN A 168 24.08 -15.28 -5.83
CA ASN A 168 24.51 -15.36 -7.23
C ASN A 168 23.37 -15.11 -8.24
N SER A 169 22.19 -14.70 -7.78
CA SER A 169 21.07 -14.43 -8.68
C SER A 169 21.32 -13.16 -9.48
N ARG A 170 21.36 -13.29 -10.82
CA ARG A 170 21.37 -12.14 -11.74
C ARG A 170 20.01 -11.45 -11.85
N LYS A 171 18.94 -12.06 -11.32
CA LYS A 171 17.59 -11.50 -11.36
C LYS A 171 17.40 -10.59 -10.16
N VAL A 172 17.43 -9.29 -10.43
CA VAL A 172 16.99 -8.25 -9.50
C VAL A 172 15.47 -8.28 -9.45
N GLN A 173 14.92 -8.50 -8.26
CA GLN A 173 13.47 -8.52 -8.06
C GLN A 173 13.04 -7.26 -7.33
N GLU A 174 12.12 -6.54 -7.97
CA GLU A 174 11.59 -5.26 -7.51
C GLU A 174 10.25 -5.49 -6.81
N TYR A 175 10.04 -4.74 -5.73
CA TYR A 175 8.84 -4.77 -4.91
C TYR A 175 8.42 -3.36 -4.51
N TRP A 176 7.18 -3.22 -4.07
CA TRP A 176 6.78 -2.10 -3.23
C TRP A 176 6.94 -2.50 -1.78
N MET A 177 7.64 -1.69 -0.98
CA MET A 177 7.62 -1.84 0.46
C MET A 177 6.42 -1.07 1.02
N VAL A 178 5.59 -1.76 1.78
CA VAL A 178 4.49 -1.16 2.53
C VAL A 178 4.67 -1.44 4.02
N PHE A 179 4.28 -0.48 4.85
CA PHE A 179 4.30 -0.59 6.29
C PHE A 179 2.89 -0.88 6.81
N TYR A 180 2.82 -1.87 7.70
CA TYR A 180 1.61 -2.56 8.11
C TYR A 180 1.54 -2.58 9.64
N PRO A 181 0.52 -2.00 10.29
CA PRO A 181 0.34 -2.16 11.72
C PRO A 181 -0.20 -3.55 12.01
N LEU A 182 0.48 -4.28 12.90
CA LEU A 182 0.04 -5.54 13.47
C LEU A 182 -0.41 -5.36 14.91
N LEU A 183 -1.37 -6.21 15.29
CA LEU A 183 -1.88 -6.33 16.63
C LEU A 183 -1.76 -7.77 17.10
N GLN A 184 -1.36 -7.96 18.34
CA GLN A 184 -1.28 -9.27 18.98
C GLN A 184 -1.79 -9.19 20.42
N VAL A 185 -2.53 -10.21 20.83
CA VAL A 185 -2.92 -10.41 22.23
C VAL A 185 -1.95 -11.40 22.88
N THR A 186 -1.56 -11.13 24.14
CA THR A 186 -0.89 -12.12 24.99
C THR A 186 -1.44 -12.10 26.41
N HIS A 187 -1.40 -13.27 27.06
CA HIS A 187 -1.91 -13.46 28.42
C HIS A 187 -0.72 -13.55 29.37
N VAL A 188 -0.50 -12.50 30.18
CA VAL A 188 0.53 -12.53 31.21
C VAL A 188 0.04 -13.41 32.36
N LYS A 189 0.93 -14.21 32.97
CA LYS A 189 0.62 -15.07 34.13
C LYS A 189 -0.12 -14.24 35.20
N GLY A 190 -1.41 -14.53 35.42
CA GLY A 190 -2.29 -13.71 36.27
C GLY A 190 -3.55 -13.15 35.59
N SER A 191 -3.96 -13.66 34.43
CA SER A 191 -5.23 -13.35 33.72
C SER A 191 -5.40 -11.95 33.14
N GLN A 192 -4.37 -11.09 33.20
CA GLN A 192 -4.41 -9.80 32.51
C GLN A 192 -4.04 -9.98 31.03
N MET A 193 -5.02 -9.74 30.16
CA MET A 193 -4.82 -9.63 28.72
C MET A 193 -3.99 -8.37 28.43
N THR A 194 -2.91 -8.53 27.68
CA THR A 194 -2.08 -7.42 27.21
C THR A 194 -2.08 -7.36 25.69
N LEU A 195 -2.08 -6.13 25.16
CA LEU A 195 -2.18 -5.85 23.73
C LEU A 195 -0.86 -5.30 23.22
N GLY A 196 -0.28 -5.96 22.24
CA GLY A 196 0.95 -5.56 21.56
C GLY A 196 0.64 -4.98 20.19
N THR A 197 1.27 -3.86 19.86
CA THR A 197 1.23 -3.26 18.51
C THR A 197 2.64 -3.23 17.94
N ARG A 198 2.80 -3.62 16.67
CA ARG A 198 4.07 -3.47 15.95
C ARG A 198 3.80 -3.10 14.51
N THR A 199 4.51 -2.10 14.01
CA THR A 199 4.52 -1.84 12.57
C THR A 199 5.58 -2.72 11.93
N ILE A 200 5.22 -3.47 10.90
CA ILE A 200 6.17 -4.27 10.11
C ILE A 200 6.20 -3.79 8.67
N CYS A 201 7.32 -4.01 7.98
CA CYS A 201 7.39 -3.85 6.54
C CYS A 201 6.96 -5.15 5.82
N ARG A 202 6.42 -5.00 4.62
CA ARG A 202 5.97 -6.08 3.75
C ARG A 202 6.39 -5.80 2.31
N LEU A 203 6.80 -6.83 1.59
CA LEU A 203 7.05 -6.75 0.15
C LEU A 203 5.75 -7.05 -0.60
N THR A 204 5.29 -6.07 -1.37
CA THR A 204 4.11 -6.16 -2.22
C THR A 204 4.56 -6.28 -3.68
N CYS A 205 3.97 -7.23 -4.41
CA CYS A 205 4.25 -7.40 -5.84
C CYS A 205 3.85 -6.13 -6.62
N LEU A 206 4.60 -5.81 -7.69
CA LEU A 206 4.32 -4.64 -8.53
C LEU A 206 2.87 -4.68 -9.06
N ASP A 207 2.46 -5.81 -9.63
CA ASP A 207 1.11 -5.98 -10.18
C ASP A 207 0.03 -5.77 -9.10
N CYS A 208 0.21 -6.33 -7.91
CA CYS A 208 -0.74 -6.16 -6.81
C CYS A 208 -0.83 -4.72 -6.31
N MET A 209 0.29 -3.99 -6.31
CA MET A 209 0.27 -2.57 -5.95
C MET A 209 -0.47 -1.75 -7.01
N ASP A 210 -0.22 -2.03 -8.30
CA ASP A 210 -0.91 -1.38 -9.41
C ASP A 210 -2.42 -1.65 -9.34
N ASP A 211 -2.83 -2.89 -9.06
CA ASP A 211 -4.23 -3.28 -8.92
C ASP A 211 -4.91 -2.56 -7.74
N ILE A 212 -4.23 -2.45 -6.59
CA ILE A 212 -4.77 -1.73 -5.42
C ILE A 212 -4.94 -0.25 -5.69
N LEU A 213 -3.99 0.36 -6.40
CA LEU A 213 -4.05 1.79 -6.74
C LEU A 213 -5.01 2.08 -7.89
N GLU A 214 -5.44 1.07 -8.64
CA GLU A 214 -6.29 1.25 -9.81
C GLU A 214 -7.64 1.89 -9.42
N GLY A 215 -7.92 3.03 -10.05
CA GLY A 215 -9.17 3.78 -9.82
C GLY A 215 -9.23 4.51 -8.48
N LEU A 216 -8.17 4.46 -7.66
CA LEU A 216 -8.01 5.34 -6.52
C LEU A 216 -7.55 6.71 -6.99
N THR A 217 -8.09 7.75 -6.37
CA THR A 217 -7.68 9.12 -6.61
C THR A 217 -7.28 9.79 -5.31
N VAL A 218 -6.42 10.80 -5.43
CA VAL A 218 -5.94 11.61 -4.34
C VAL A 218 -6.22 13.06 -4.67
N THR A 219 -6.80 13.78 -3.72
CA THR A 219 -6.98 15.23 -3.85
C THR A 219 -5.80 15.93 -3.21
N ILE A 220 -5.04 16.67 -4.02
CA ILE A 220 -3.89 17.46 -3.60
C ILE A 220 -4.30 18.94 -3.60
N GLN A 221 -3.95 19.64 -2.53
CA GLN A 221 -4.06 21.08 -2.46
C GLN A 221 -2.62 21.66 -2.40
N PRO A 222 -2.10 22.24 -3.49
CA PRO A 222 -0.79 22.87 -3.49
C PRO A 222 -0.81 24.15 -2.64
N GLY A 223 0.27 24.38 -1.88
CA GLY A 223 0.44 25.59 -1.07
C GLY A 223 -0.06 25.42 0.37
N GLY A 224 0.70 24.69 1.18
CA GLY A 224 0.48 24.54 2.61
C GLY A 224 0.98 25.76 3.40
N SER A 225 0.27 26.89 3.35
CA SER A 225 0.35 27.87 4.42
C SER A 225 -1.03 28.42 4.73
N ARG A 226 -1.57 28.02 5.89
CA ARG A 226 -2.78 28.61 6.47
C ARG A 226 -2.40 29.98 7.05
N THR A 227 -2.03 30.95 6.22
CA THR A 227 -2.13 32.35 6.61
C THR A 227 -3.58 32.79 6.38
N THR A 228 -4.20 33.26 7.45
CA THR A 228 -5.64 33.33 7.68
C THR A 228 -6.39 34.42 6.91
N ARG A 229 -5.92 34.91 5.76
CA ARG A 229 -6.54 36.10 5.14
C ARG A 229 -6.79 36.15 3.64
N ASP A 230 -6.37 35.19 2.83
CA ASP A 230 -6.64 35.27 1.39
C ASP A 230 -7.84 34.41 0.95
N ARG A 231 -8.91 35.11 0.51
CA ARG A 231 -10.05 34.58 -0.23
C ARG A 231 -9.68 34.21 -1.69
N GLY A 232 -8.45 33.76 -1.91
CA GLY A 232 -8.03 33.21 -3.21
C GLY A 232 -8.65 31.83 -3.41
N THR A 233 -9.22 31.60 -4.59
CA THR A 233 -9.73 30.30 -5.03
C THR A 233 -8.67 29.22 -4.81
N ARG A 234 -8.88 28.36 -3.81
CA ARG A 234 -7.98 27.24 -3.52
C ARG A 234 -8.03 26.26 -4.68
N LEU A 235 -6.93 26.18 -5.42
CA LEU A 235 -6.76 25.17 -6.46
C LEU A 235 -6.66 23.80 -5.75
N CYS A 236 -7.55 22.88 -6.11
CA CYS A 236 -7.50 21.50 -5.67
C CYS A 236 -7.45 20.62 -6.91
N PHE A 237 -6.46 19.74 -6.97
CA PHE A 237 -6.30 18.78 -8.07
C PHE A 237 -6.70 17.40 -7.58
N THR A 238 -7.50 16.68 -8.35
CA THR A 238 -7.76 15.26 -8.09
C THR A 238 -7.01 14.45 -9.12
N LEU A 239 -5.99 13.71 -8.67
CA LEU A 239 -5.10 12.93 -9.51
C LEU A 239 -5.25 11.44 -9.19
N PRO A 240 -4.98 10.53 -10.15
CA PRO A 240 -4.86 9.11 -9.85
C PRO A 240 -3.79 8.85 -8.78
N ALA A 241 -4.05 7.96 -7.83
CA ALA A 241 -3.12 7.66 -6.74
C ALA A 241 -1.78 7.11 -7.26
N ALA A 242 -1.81 6.31 -8.34
CA ALA A 242 -0.62 5.81 -9.01
C ALA A 242 0.26 6.93 -9.59
N ASP A 243 -0.34 7.98 -10.13
CA ASP A 243 0.40 9.12 -10.68
C ASP A 243 1.05 9.93 -9.56
N VAL A 244 0.32 10.16 -8.45
CA VAL A 244 0.86 10.82 -7.27
C VAL A 244 2.04 10.04 -6.69
N LEU A 245 1.91 8.71 -6.61
CA LEU A 245 2.97 7.86 -6.09
C LEU A 245 4.20 7.80 -7.02
N ALA A 246 3.99 7.83 -8.34
CA ALA A 246 5.07 7.91 -9.31
C ALA A 246 5.85 9.24 -9.23
N GLU A 247 5.17 10.35 -8.90
CA GLU A 247 5.80 11.66 -8.76
C GLU A 247 6.43 11.88 -7.38
N ALA A 248 5.92 11.25 -6.32
CA ALA A 248 6.44 11.40 -4.95
C ALA A 248 7.67 10.52 -4.66
N GLY A 249 7.90 9.49 -5.47
CA GLY A 249 9.07 8.62 -5.39
C GLY A 249 9.19 7.76 -4.13
N SER A 250 10.40 7.24 -3.90
CA SER A 250 10.72 6.46 -2.69
C SER A 250 10.92 7.38 -1.49
N ALA A 251 10.35 7.02 -0.34
CA ALA A 251 10.44 7.81 0.90
C ALA A 251 9.84 9.24 0.81
N SER A 252 8.65 9.36 0.21
CA SER A 252 7.91 10.63 0.03
C SER A 252 7.70 11.46 1.32
N PHE A 253 7.85 10.84 2.50
CA PHE A 253 7.76 11.51 3.79
C PHE A 253 8.99 12.35 4.15
N LEU A 254 10.10 12.20 3.43
CA LEU A 254 11.33 12.96 3.66
C LEU A 254 11.40 14.27 2.86
N GLU A 255 10.54 14.46 1.84
CA GLU A 255 10.63 15.60 0.91
C GLU A 255 10.33 16.96 1.53
N ASP A 256 9.68 17.02 2.71
CA ASP A 256 9.34 18.27 3.40
C ASP A 256 10.14 18.51 4.71
N GLY A 257 11.23 17.76 4.92
CA GLY A 257 12.26 18.12 5.91
C GLY A 257 13.18 19.24 5.41
N PRO A 258 13.94 19.94 6.28
CA PRO A 258 14.90 20.96 5.82
C PRO A 258 15.82 20.33 4.77
N PRO A 259 15.94 20.91 3.57
CA PRO A 259 16.63 20.30 2.45
C PRO A 259 18.09 20.10 2.83
N ARG A 260 18.51 18.85 3.04
CA ARG A 260 19.93 18.49 3.02
C ARG A 260 20.27 18.11 1.59
N PRO A 261 21.01 18.95 0.83
CA PRO A 261 21.11 18.82 -0.62
C PRO A 261 21.88 17.59 -1.14
N GLU A 262 22.41 16.73 -0.26
CA GLU A 262 23.42 15.72 -0.64
C GLU A 262 23.05 14.26 -0.31
N THR A 263 21.93 13.99 0.37
CA THR A 263 21.63 12.62 0.89
C THR A 263 20.21 12.11 0.67
N HIS A 264 19.32 12.84 0.00
CA HIS A 264 17.97 12.37 -0.25
C HIS A 264 17.88 11.63 -1.59
N PRO A 265 17.41 10.36 -1.61
CA PRO A 265 17.24 9.63 -2.85
C PRO A 265 16.20 10.33 -3.73
N HIS A 266 16.49 10.41 -5.03
CA HIS A 266 15.62 11.06 -5.98
C HIS A 266 14.34 10.24 -6.21
N VAL A 267 13.32 10.92 -6.74
CA VAL A 267 11.98 10.39 -7.05
C VAL A 267 11.99 9.06 -7.85
N ASP A 268 13.02 8.82 -8.65
CA ASP A 268 13.18 7.62 -9.48
C ASP A 268 14.01 6.49 -8.83
N ASP A 269 14.57 6.71 -7.64
CA ASP A 269 15.53 5.78 -7.07
C ASP A 269 14.80 4.59 -6.45
N ILE A 270 14.95 3.43 -7.08
CA ILE A 270 14.58 2.15 -6.47
C ILE A 270 15.65 1.87 -5.43
N LEU A 271 15.27 2.01 -4.16
CA LEU A 271 16.20 1.82 -3.05
C LEU A 271 16.45 0.34 -2.79
N ASP A 272 17.54 0.06 -2.10
CA ASP A 272 17.65 -1.20 -1.41
C ASP A 272 16.58 -1.31 -0.31
N ALA A 273 15.96 -2.48 -0.14
CA ALA A 273 14.89 -2.67 0.84
C ALA A 273 15.35 -2.40 2.28
N TRP A 274 16.59 -2.77 2.64
CA TRP A 274 17.13 -2.49 3.96
C TRP A 274 17.35 -1.00 4.16
N THR A 275 17.88 -0.30 3.14
CA THR A 275 18.00 1.18 3.17
C THR A 275 16.66 1.86 3.35
N LEU A 276 15.63 1.46 2.58
CA LEU A 276 14.30 2.05 2.70
C LEU A 276 13.67 1.79 4.07
N TYR A 277 13.83 0.59 4.61
CA TYR A 277 13.41 0.27 5.98
C TYR A 277 14.14 1.13 7.02
N ASN A 278 15.45 1.27 6.92
CA ASN A 278 16.25 2.07 7.85
C ASN A 278 15.89 3.56 7.80
N LEU A 279 15.60 4.11 6.61
CA LEU A 279 15.09 5.48 6.49
C LEU A 279 13.76 5.64 7.23
N TRP A 280 12.88 4.64 7.14
CA TRP A 280 11.62 4.64 7.86
C TRP A 280 11.80 4.51 9.38
N GLU A 281 12.62 3.56 9.82
CA GLU A 281 12.87 3.26 11.22
C GLU A 281 13.57 4.44 11.91
N HIS A 282 14.68 4.91 11.34
CA HIS A 282 15.51 5.96 11.93
C HIS A 282 14.98 7.37 11.73
N SER A 283 14.04 7.60 10.81
CA SER A 283 13.35 8.89 10.79
C SER A 283 12.41 9.05 11.97
N GLY A 284 11.96 7.96 12.62
CA GLY A 284 10.91 7.97 13.63
C GLY A 284 9.49 8.02 13.05
N ALA A 285 9.35 7.84 11.73
CA ALA A 285 8.05 7.92 11.05
C ALA A 285 7.07 6.86 11.58
N TRP A 286 7.58 5.70 11.99
CA TRP A 286 6.78 4.65 12.62
C TRP A 286 6.14 5.10 13.93
N GLU A 287 6.87 5.81 14.79
CA GLU A 287 6.39 6.26 16.10
C GLU A 287 5.32 7.34 15.95
N ALA A 288 5.52 8.24 14.99
CA ALA A 288 4.52 9.24 14.62
C ALA A 288 3.17 8.60 14.19
N LEU A 289 3.22 7.42 13.54
CA LEU A 289 2.02 6.72 13.05
C LEU A 289 1.40 5.76 14.06
N GLN A 290 2.19 5.16 14.96
CA GLN A 290 1.65 4.29 16.01
C GLN A 290 0.73 5.05 16.98
N ASN A 291 1.01 6.34 17.24
CA ASN A 291 0.14 7.17 18.08
C ASN A 291 -1.24 7.40 17.44
N ASP A 292 -1.31 7.56 16.12
CA ASP A 292 -2.58 7.63 15.38
C ASP A 292 -3.34 6.30 15.42
N TYR A 293 -2.63 5.17 15.32
CA TYR A 293 -3.25 3.84 15.37
C TYR A 293 -3.85 3.52 16.74
N ARG A 294 -3.21 3.94 17.84
CA ARG A 294 -3.78 3.81 19.20
C ARG A 294 -5.11 4.55 19.35
N LEU A 295 -5.27 5.71 18.71
CA LEU A 295 -6.54 6.44 18.67
C LEU A 295 -7.62 5.69 17.87
N VAL A 296 -7.25 5.03 16.77
CA VAL A 296 -8.17 4.19 15.98
C VAL A 296 -8.59 2.94 16.74
N LEU A 297 -7.67 2.28 17.44
CA LEU A 297 -7.97 1.14 18.32
C LEU A 297 -8.90 1.53 19.47
N ALA A 298 -8.66 2.67 20.13
CA ALA A 298 -9.50 3.18 21.21
C ALA A 298 -10.95 3.43 20.74
N ARG A 299 -11.12 3.97 19.52
CA ARG A 299 -12.43 4.17 18.88
C ARG A 299 -13.13 2.87 18.49
N SER A 300 -12.36 1.83 18.15
CA SER A 300 -12.90 0.54 17.70
C SER A 300 -13.27 -0.38 18.86
N MET A 301 -12.69 -0.17 20.04
CA MET A 301 -12.95 -0.95 21.27
C MET A 301 -14.12 -0.42 22.11
N HIS A 302 -14.65 0.77 21.81
CA HIS A 302 -15.81 1.36 22.48
C HIS A 302 -16.90 1.75 21.47
N PRO A 303 -17.79 0.83 21.07
CA PRO A 303 -18.92 1.15 20.20
C PRO A 303 -20.00 1.98 20.90
N ASP A 304 -20.03 1.97 22.25
CA ASP A 304 -21.17 2.43 23.05
C ASP A 304 -20.87 3.66 23.94
N ALA A 305 -20.20 4.68 23.39
CA ALA A 305 -20.14 5.99 24.04
C ALA A 305 -20.92 7.02 23.21
N HIS A 306 -22.22 7.10 23.48
CA HIS A 306 -23.05 8.20 23.02
C HIS A 306 -22.50 9.53 23.55
N ASN A 307 -22.29 10.47 22.62
CA ASN A 307 -22.26 11.93 22.77
C ASN A 307 -21.77 12.52 24.10
N ASP A 308 -20.56 13.09 24.09
CA ASP A 308 -20.44 14.50 24.49
C ASP A 308 -19.29 15.20 23.76
N ALA A 309 -19.56 16.45 23.42
CA ALA A 309 -18.90 17.21 22.37
C ALA A 309 -17.41 17.49 22.63
N SER A 310 -16.57 17.22 21.62
CA SER A 310 -15.39 18.05 21.36
C SER A 310 -15.20 18.26 19.86
N ASN A 311 -14.92 19.52 19.55
CA ASN A 311 -15.18 20.20 18.31
C ASN A 311 -14.07 19.94 17.26
N ASN A 312 -13.87 18.69 16.87
CA ASN A 312 -13.03 18.34 15.73
C ASN A 312 -13.92 17.95 14.56
N LYS A 313 -13.87 18.77 13.51
CA LYS A 313 -14.49 18.49 12.22
C LYS A 313 -13.85 17.25 11.61
N ASP A 314 -14.37 16.09 11.98
CA ASP A 314 -14.30 14.87 11.20
C ASP A 314 -15.05 15.12 9.88
N GLU A 315 -14.30 15.48 8.83
CA GLU A 315 -14.83 15.39 7.47
C GLU A 315 -14.97 13.91 7.09
N VAL A 316 -16.21 13.45 7.24
CA VAL A 316 -16.89 12.32 6.57
C VAL A 316 -16.53 12.22 5.06
N PRO A 317 -16.60 11.02 4.44
CA PRO A 317 -15.86 10.63 3.23
C PRO A 317 -16.16 11.43 1.97
N ARG A 318 -15.26 11.29 0.97
CA ARG A 318 -15.17 11.96 -0.36
C ARG A 318 -16.41 11.90 -1.27
N LEU A 319 -17.57 12.33 -0.78
CA LEU A 319 -18.83 12.50 -1.53
C LEU A 319 -18.81 13.76 -2.41
N LYS A 320 -18.03 14.79 -2.05
CA LYS A 320 -18.04 16.10 -2.74
C LYS A 320 -17.58 16.03 -4.20
N GLY A 321 -16.67 15.11 -4.57
CA GLY A 321 -16.08 15.06 -5.92
C GLY A 321 -16.98 14.44 -7.01
N ARG A 322 -18.06 13.75 -6.63
CA ARG A 322 -19.03 13.16 -7.56
C ARG A 322 -20.35 13.92 -7.58
N MET A 323 -20.58 14.85 -6.66
CA MET A 323 -21.80 15.63 -6.60
C MET A 323 -22.09 16.26 -7.96
N GLY A 324 -23.31 16.10 -8.45
CA GLY A 324 -23.72 16.65 -9.73
C GLY A 324 -23.42 15.78 -10.95
N LYS A 325 -22.74 14.63 -10.81
CA LYS A 325 -22.59 13.70 -11.95
C LYS A 325 -23.90 12.92 -12.19
N PRO A 326 -24.42 12.89 -13.43
CA PRO A 326 -25.59 12.06 -13.76
C PRO A 326 -25.22 10.58 -13.73
N CYS A 327 -26.22 9.73 -13.57
CA CYS A 327 -26.09 8.31 -13.78
C CYS A 327 -25.58 8.03 -15.19
N GLY A 328 -24.70 7.03 -15.34
CA GLY A 328 -24.21 6.59 -16.65
C GLY A 328 -25.27 6.01 -17.58
N ASN A 329 -26.50 5.83 -17.08
CA ASN A 329 -27.66 5.57 -17.92
C ASN A 329 -28.29 6.91 -18.31
N THR A 330 -28.21 7.29 -19.59
CA THR A 330 -28.75 8.57 -20.09
C THR A 330 -30.26 8.72 -19.93
N ALA A 331 -31.01 7.62 -19.87
CA ALA A 331 -32.43 7.62 -19.56
C ALA A 331 -32.72 7.75 -18.04
N CYS A 332 -31.70 7.69 -17.20
CA CYS A 332 -31.82 7.85 -15.76
C CYS A 332 -31.48 9.28 -15.36
N GLU A 333 -32.50 10.03 -14.94
CA GLU A 333 -32.34 11.42 -14.48
C GLU A 333 -31.69 11.55 -13.10
N LYS A 334 -31.35 10.42 -12.45
CA LYS A 334 -30.74 10.43 -11.12
C LYS A 334 -29.33 11.00 -11.19
N VAL A 335 -29.06 12.00 -10.37
CA VAL A 335 -27.78 12.71 -10.27
C VAL A 335 -27.19 12.49 -8.90
N HIS A 336 -25.90 12.13 -8.82
CA HIS A 336 -25.26 11.87 -7.54
C HIS A 336 -25.36 13.07 -6.59
N GLY A 337 -25.79 12.80 -5.36
CA GLY A 337 -25.94 13.81 -4.33
C GLY A 337 -27.16 14.73 -4.52
N ARG A 338 -28.09 14.41 -5.42
CA ARG A 338 -29.44 14.99 -5.42
C ARG A 338 -30.42 14.00 -4.77
N PRO A 339 -31.43 14.47 -4.03
CA PRO A 339 -32.52 13.63 -3.57
C PRO A 339 -33.32 13.13 -4.79
N ASP A 340 -33.77 11.89 -4.75
CA ASP A 340 -34.71 11.35 -5.73
C ASP A 340 -36.17 11.63 -5.34
N SER A 341 -37.11 11.04 -6.08
CA SER A 341 -38.54 11.20 -5.87
C SER A 341 -39.02 10.73 -4.50
N GLU A 342 -38.25 9.90 -3.80
CA GLU A 342 -38.55 9.39 -2.46
C GLU A 342 -37.86 10.25 -1.37
N GLY A 343 -37.13 11.30 -1.77
CA GLY A 343 -36.36 12.15 -0.86
C GLY A 343 -35.00 11.56 -0.49
N GLU A 344 -34.64 10.38 -1.01
CA GLU A 344 -33.41 9.67 -0.70
C GLU A 344 -32.24 10.18 -1.55
N MET A 345 -31.08 10.32 -0.93
CA MET A 345 -29.89 10.87 -1.61
C MET A 345 -29.30 9.85 -2.59
N VAL A 346 -29.29 10.20 -3.88
CA VAL A 346 -28.79 9.32 -4.94
C VAL A 346 -27.28 9.06 -4.80
N ARG A 347 -26.91 7.76 -4.73
CA ARG A 347 -25.51 7.30 -4.69
C ARG A 347 -25.12 6.58 -5.98
N LEU A 348 -24.13 7.11 -6.70
CA LEU A 348 -23.54 6.45 -7.88
C LEU A 348 -22.31 5.65 -7.44
N ALA A 349 -22.50 4.35 -7.22
CA ALA A 349 -21.46 3.45 -6.72
C ALA A 349 -21.18 2.26 -7.65
N ILE A 350 -22.05 1.97 -8.61
CA ILE A 350 -21.95 0.75 -9.42
C ILE A 350 -21.15 1.07 -10.69
N LYS A 351 -19.99 0.44 -10.85
CA LYS A 351 -19.16 0.62 -12.05
C LYS A 351 -19.54 -0.35 -13.17
N CYS A 352 -19.28 0.03 -14.42
CA CYS A 352 -19.26 -0.91 -15.55
C CYS A 352 -18.16 -1.96 -15.31
N ARG A 353 -18.47 -3.26 -15.42
CA ARG A 353 -17.50 -4.35 -15.14
C ARG A 353 -16.34 -4.37 -16.12
N ASP A 354 -16.59 -3.96 -17.36
CA ASP A 354 -15.67 -4.10 -18.48
C ASP A 354 -14.74 -2.88 -18.58
N CYS A 355 -15.29 -1.67 -18.52
CA CYS A 355 -14.50 -0.44 -18.62
C CYS A 355 -14.08 0.19 -17.29
N LEU A 356 -14.74 -0.17 -16.19
CA LEU A 356 -14.59 0.42 -14.84
C LEU A 356 -14.76 1.95 -14.76
N SER A 357 -15.13 2.62 -15.86
CA SER A 357 -15.08 4.08 -16.00
C SER A 357 -16.41 4.80 -15.74
N GLU A 358 -17.53 4.11 -15.93
CA GLU A 358 -18.88 4.69 -15.85
C GLU A 358 -19.57 4.27 -14.56
N ASN A 359 -20.29 5.19 -13.90
CA ASN A 359 -20.96 4.95 -12.62
C ASN A 359 -22.48 5.01 -12.75
N TYR A 360 -23.15 4.00 -12.23
CA TYR A 360 -24.61 3.83 -12.26
C TYR A 360 -25.19 3.89 -10.85
N CYS A 361 -26.43 4.33 -10.74
CA CYS A 361 -27.17 4.36 -9.46
C CYS A 361 -27.68 2.98 -9.04
N SER A 362 -27.87 2.06 -10.00
CA SER A 362 -28.37 0.71 -9.75
C SER A 362 -27.82 -0.29 -10.77
N LYS A 363 -27.87 -1.60 -10.44
CA LYS A 363 -27.50 -2.68 -11.38
C LYS A 363 -28.41 -2.66 -12.60
N ALA A 364 -29.71 -2.41 -12.39
CA ALA A 364 -30.70 -2.25 -13.45
C ALA A 364 -30.33 -1.12 -14.41
N CYS A 365 -29.88 0.04 -13.92
CA CYS A 365 -29.43 1.13 -14.80
C CYS A 365 -28.18 0.77 -15.61
N ARG A 366 -27.23 0.04 -15.02
CA ARG A 366 -26.05 -0.45 -15.74
C ARG A 366 -26.44 -1.41 -16.85
N GLU A 367 -27.36 -2.33 -16.57
CA GLU A 367 -27.80 -3.35 -17.52
C GLU A 367 -28.67 -2.75 -18.63
N ALA A 368 -29.59 -1.85 -18.30
CA ALA A 368 -30.44 -1.16 -19.27
C ALA A 368 -29.66 -0.30 -20.27
N HIS A 369 -28.52 0.27 -19.85
CA HIS A 369 -27.68 1.11 -20.71
C HIS A 369 -26.42 0.38 -21.21
N ARG A 370 -26.33 -0.94 -21.03
CA ARG A 370 -25.14 -1.73 -21.41
C ARG A 370 -24.83 -1.59 -22.90
N ASP A 371 -25.84 -1.77 -23.74
CA ASP A 371 -25.67 -1.80 -25.20
C ASP A 371 -25.30 -0.42 -25.76
N GLN A 372 -25.89 0.66 -25.20
CA GLN A 372 -25.57 2.03 -25.60
C GLN A 372 -24.18 2.47 -25.10
N HIS A 373 -23.74 1.98 -23.95
CA HIS A 373 -22.40 2.22 -23.40
C HIS A 373 -21.30 1.39 -24.09
N GLN A 374 -21.67 0.29 -24.75
CA GLN A 374 -20.72 -0.68 -25.33
C GLN A 374 -19.69 -0.07 -26.29
N PRO A 375 -20.03 0.85 -27.21
CA PRO A 375 -19.04 1.44 -28.13
C PRO A 375 -17.95 2.22 -27.38
N GLU A 376 -18.32 2.99 -26.37
CA GLU A 376 -17.37 3.75 -25.56
C GLU A 376 -16.57 2.83 -24.62
N CYS A 377 -17.23 1.80 -24.09
CA CYS A 377 -16.60 0.75 -23.27
C CYS A 377 -15.45 0.08 -24.03
N VAL A 378 -15.71 -0.37 -25.26
CA VAL A 378 -14.72 -1.01 -26.14
C VAL A 378 -13.60 -0.05 -26.50
N ARG A 379 -13.91 1.22 -26.81
CA ARG A 379 -12.88 2.24 -27.04
C ARG A 379 -11.96 2.38 -25.82
N LYS A 380 -12.51 2.49 -24.61
CA LYS A 380 -11.72 2.59 -23.36
C LYS A 380 -10.96 1.32 -23.03
N GLN A 381 -11.45 0.14 -23.42
CA GLN A 381 -10.69 -1.11 -23.35
C GLN A 381 -9.50 -1.06 -24.30
N ARG A 382 -9.71 -0.71 -25.57
CA ARG A 382 -8.63 -0.57 -26.56
C ARG A 382 -7.59 0.46 -26.13
N ASP A 383 -8.00 1.61 -25.60
CA ASP A 383 -7.08 2.64 -25.11
C ASP A 383 -6.26 2.15 -23.89
N ARG A 384 -6.80 1.20 -23.10
CA ARG A 384 -6.06 0.55 -22.00
C ARG A 384 -5.10 -0.51 -22.53
N GLU A 385 -5.51 -1.30 -23.51
CA GLU A 385 -4.64 -2.26 -24.21
C GLU A 385 -3.50 -1.55 -24.93
N GLU A 386 -3.76 -0.47 -25.67
CA GLU A 386 -2.74 0.33 -26.34
C GLU A 386 -1.75 0.93 -25.34
N ARG A 387 -2.22 1.36 -24.17
CA ARG A 387 -1.35 1.81 -23.07
C ARG A 387 -0.50 0.66 -22.51
N ARG A 388 -1.07 -0.53 -22.33
CA ARG A 388 -0.34 -1.73 -21.90
C ARG A 388 0.72 -2.12 -22.92
N GLU A 389 0.38 -2.10 -24.21
CA GLU A 389 1.33 -2.35 -25.30
C GLU A 389 2.43 -1.29 -25.36
N LYS A 390 2.08 0.00 -25.24
CA LYS A 390 3.08 1.10 -25.18
C LYS A 390 4.03 0.92 -23.99
N LYS A 391 3.53 0.54 -22.82
CA LYS A 391 4.36 0.24 -21.64
C LYS A 391 5.23 -1.02 -21.85
N ALA A 392 4.72 -2.01 -22.56
CA ALA A 392 5.44 -3.25 -22.89
C ALA A 392 6.47 -3.08 -24.02
N ARG A 393 6.34 -2.06 -24.88
CA ARG A 393 7.31 -1.77 -25.95
C ARG A 393 8.68 -1.50 -25.36
N ARG A 394 9.69 -2.15 -25.94
CA ARG A 394 11.09 -1.95 -25.57
C ARG A 394 11.68 -0.81 -26.38
N VAL A 395 12.18 0.21 -25.71
CA VAL A 395 12.84 1.38 -26.30
C VAL A 395 14.36 1.25 -26.14
N LYS A 396 15.10 1.70 -27.16
CA LYS A 396 16.57 1.66 -27.20
C LYS A 396 17.11 2.85 -26.37
N CYS A 397 18.08 2.61 -25.50
CA CYS A 397 18.82 3.67 -24.85
C CYS A 397 19.72 4.37 -25.88
N ASP A 398 19.68 5.70 -25.92
CA ASP A 398 20.46 6.50 -26.88
C ASP A 398 21.97 6.48 -26.59
N THR A 399 22.40 6.04 -25.40
CA THR A 399 23.81 6.02 -25.00
C THR A 399 24.41 4.62 -25.02
N CYS A 400 23.81 3.65 -24.31
CA CYS A 400 24.35 2.28 -24.25
C CYS A 400 23.74 1.32 -25.28
N GLU A 401 22.81 1.81 -26.11
CA GLU A 401 22.16 1.06 -27.19
C GLU A 401 21.33 -0.18 -26.83
N LYS A 402 21.22 -0.51 -25.54
CA LYS A 402 20.42 -1.65 -25.05
C LYS A 402 18.92 -1.33 -25.05
N LYS A 403 18.07 -2.36 -25.22
CA LYS A 403 16.60 -2.23 -25.26
C LYS A 403 15.97 -2.53 -23.90
N PHE A 404 15.24 -1.57 -23.34
CA PHE A 404 14.54 -1.68 -22.05
C PHE A 404 13.04 -1.40 -22.19
N PRO A 405 12.18 -1.94 -21.32
CA PRO A 405 10.77 -1.56 -21.29
C PRO A 405 10.61 -0.04 -21.19
N TYR A 406 9.61 0.54 -21.87
CA TYR A 406 9.38 2.00 -21.85
C TYR A 406 9.24 2.56 -20.42
N THR A 407 8.70 1.76 -19.49
CA THR A 407 8.57 2.12 -18.07
C THR A 407 9.90 2.23 -17.31
N LYS A 408 11.00 1.68 -17.85
CA LYS A 408 12.35 1.74 -17.26
C LYS A 408 13.27 2.76 -17.95
N MET A 409 12.73 3.55 -18.87
CA MET A 409 13.48 4.50 -19.68
C MET A 409 13.22 5.92 -19.18
N LYS A 410 14.27 6.64 -18.82
CA LYS A 410 14.23 8.06 -18.46
C LYS A 410 14.25 8.90 -19.73
N LYS A 411 13.50 10.01 -19.77
CA LYS A 411 13.59 10.99 -20.87
C LYS A 411 14.59 12.09 -20.51
N CYS A 412 15.31 12.58 -21.49
CA CYS A 412 16.15 13.77 -21.32
C CYS A 412 15.32 14.94 -20.76
N SER A 413 15.74 15.47 -19.61
CA SER A 413 15.06 16.59 -18.96
C SER A 413 15.05 17.87 -19.81
N ARG A 414 16.06 18.06 -20.68
CA ARG A 414 16.18 19.22 -21.56
C ARG A 414 15.40 19.07 -22.86
N CYS A 415 15.63 17.99 -23.62
CA CYS A 415 15.06 17.87 -24.97
C CYS A 415 13.78 17.03 -25.04
N ARG A 416 13.49 16.22 -24.01
CA ARG A 416 12.37 15.24 -23.94
C ARG A 416 12.28 14.23 -25.10
N LYS A 417 13.28 14.20 -25.99
CA LYS A 417 13.35 13.33 -27.18
C LYS A 417 14.25 12.12 -26.96
N ALA A 418 15.40 12.31 -26.32
CA ALA A 418 16.32 11.23 -26.01
C ALA A 418 15.84 10.41 -24.80
N HIS A 419 16.10 9.11 -24.82
CA HIS A 419 15.73 8.16 -23.79
C HIS A 419 16.97 7.39 -23.27
N TYR A 420 17.08 7.29 -21.96
CA TYR A 420 18.23 6.71 -21.26
C TYR A 420 17.79 5.61 -20.30
N CYS A 421 18.58 4.56 -20.15
CA CYS A 421 18.24 3.45 -19.24
C CYS A 421 18.68 3.69 -17.79
N SER A 422 19.54 4.69 -17.56
CA SER A 422 20.08 5.06 -16.25
C SER A 422 20.56 6.51 -16.30
N VAL A 423 20.86 7.08 -15.13
CA VAL A 423 21.45 8.43 -15.01
C VAL A 423 22.85 8.47 -15.63
N GLU A 424 23.64 7.40 -15.51
CA GLU A 424 24.96 7.28 -16.14
C GLU A 424 24.90 7.34 -17.68
N CYS A 425 23.76 6.92 -18.25
CA CYS A 425 23.52 7.01 -19.67
C CYS A 425 22.93 8.38 -20.09
N GLN A 426 22.35 9.14 -19.17
CA GLN A 426 21.71 10.43 -19.45
C GLN A 426 22.74 11.56 -19.51
#